data_AF-A0A946DYE1-F1
#
_entry.id   AF-A0A946DYE1-F1
#
_cell.length_a   1.000
_cell.length_b   1.000
_cell.length_c   1.000
_cell.angle_alpha   90.00
_cell.angle_beta   90.00
_cell.angle_gamma   90.00
#
_symmetry.space_group_name_H-M   'P 1'
#
loop_
_entity.id
_entity.type
_entity.pdbx_description
1 polymer ?
#
loop_
_entity_poly.entity_id
_entity_poly.type
_entity_poly.pdbx_seq_one_letter_code
_entity_poly.pdbx_strand_id
1 'polypeptide(L)'
;MLAGGAVSHNHFHFHRDAMDSALARGLWDVVLAHADALETYTADEPAPWSDFFITRTRLFARAGLDGRSDDHDKRVATLQATAQAADLKLAHDQISNTA
;
A
#
# COMPACT_ATOMS: atom_id res chain seq x y z
N MET A 1 28.37 -2.82 -6.58
CA MET A 1 27.78 -1.83 -7.50
C MET A 1 26.56 -2.47 -8.15
N LEU A 2 25.35 -2.06 -7.77
CA LEU A 2 24.13 -2.40 -8.53
C LEU A 2 23.81 -1.20 -9.42
N ALA A 3 24.66 -0.98 -10.41
CA ALA A 3 24.40 -0.04 -11.50
C ALA A 3 23.80 -0.85 -12.65
N GLY A 4 22.49 -0.73 -12.82
CA GLY A 4 21.76 -1.42 -13.90
C GLY A 4 20.49 -2.06 -13.36
N GLY A 5 19.45 -1.24 -13.22
CA GLY A 5 18.07 -1.69 -13.03
C GLY A 5 17.90 -2.68 -11.89
N ALA A 6 17.54 -2.19 -10.69
CA ALA A 6 16.64 -3.00 -9.90
C ALA A 6 15.42 -3.22 -10.82
N VAL A 7 15.26 -4.46 -11.28
CA VAL A 7 14.16 -4.90 -12.15
C VAL A 7 12.90 -4.25 -11.59
N SER A 8 12.05 -3.63 -12.41
CA SER A 8 10.90 -2.84 -11.92
C SER A 8 10.13 -3.53 -10.78
N HIS A 9 9.98 -4.86 -10.84
CA HIS A 9 9.45 -5.71 -9.76
C HIS A 9 10.14 -5.56 -8.39
N ASN A 10 11.46 -5.40 -8.35
CA ASN A 10 12.21 -5.11 -7.12
C ASN A 10 11.83 -3.76 -6.53
N HIS A 11 11.53 -2.74 -7.35
CA HIS A 11 11.04 -1.46 -6.83
C HIS A 11 9.62 -1.60 -6.27
N PHE A 12 8.70 -2.22 -7.01
CA PHE A 12 7.34 -2.49 -6.53
C PHE A 12 7.33 -3.28 -5.21
N HIS A 13 8.00 -4.43 -5.18
CA HIS A 13 8.04 -5.28 -3.99
C HIS A 13 8.79 -4.64 -2.83
N PHE A 14 9.88 -3.90 -3.08
CA PHE A 14 10.57 -3.15 -2.03
C PHE A 14 9.66 -2.11 -1.37
N HIS A 15 8.95 -1.30 -2.16
CA HIS A 15 8.03 -0.31 -1.62
C HIS A 15 6.92 -0.97 -0.81
N ARG A 16 6.33 -2.07 -1.31
CA ARG A 16 5.33 -2.84 -0.54
C ARG A 16 5.89 -3.35 0.78
N ASP A 17 7.02 -4.06 0.75
CA ASP A 17 7.57 -4.70 1.94
C ASP A 17 8.01 -3.65 2.98
N ALA A 18 8.53 -2.51 2.52
CA ALA A 18 8.86 -1.37 3.36
C ALA A 18 7.61 -0.73 4.00
N MET A 19 6.54 -0.54 3.22
CA MET A 19 5.26 -0.04 3.74
C MET A 19 4.66 -0.97 4.79
N ASP A 20 4.60 -2.28 4.52
CA ASP A 20 4.04 -3.27 5.44
C ASP A 20 4.85 -3.33 6.74
N SER A 21 6.19 -3.31 6.65
CA SER A 21 7.06 -3.29 7.82
C SER A 21 6.88 -2.00 8.64
N ALA A 22 6.81 -0.85 7.96
CA ALA A 22 6.62 0.44 8.61
C ALA A 22 5.23 0.56 9.27
N LEU A 23 4.17 0.06 8.62
CA LEU A 23 2.82 -0.03 9.19
C LEU A 23 2.80 -0.86 10.47
N ALA A 24 3.40 -2.06 10.45
CA ALA A 24 3.45 -2.94 11.62
C ALA A 24 4.20 -2.33 12.81
N ARG A 25 5.09 -1.37 12.55
CA ARG A 25 5.91 -0.67 13.55
C ARG A 25 5.36 0.70 13.95
N GLY A 26 4.23 1.13 13.37
CA GLY A 26 3.65 2.45 13.62
C GLY A 26 4.47 3.62 13.07
N LEU A 27 5.32 3.39 12.07
CA LEU A 27 6.18 4.41 11.46
C LEU A 27 5.43 5.14 10.35
N TRP A 28 4.39 5.89 10.71
CA TRP A 28 3.40 6.44 9.76
C TRP A 28 4.01 7.36 8.69
N ASP A 29 4.93 8.25 9.06
CA ASP A 29 5.60 9.14 8.11
C ASP A 29 6.42 8.36 7.07
N VAL A 30 7.04 7.25 7.50
CA VAL A 30 7.80 6.36 6.62
C VAL A 30 6.88 5.63 5.65
N VAL A 31 5.71 5.16 6.12
CA VAL A 31 4.68 4.56 5.27
C VAL A 31 4.26 5.54 4.16
N LEU A 32 3.96 6.78 4.53
CA LEU A 32 3.53 7.82 3.59
C LEU A 32 4.63 8.14 2.57
N ALA A 33 5.87 8.29 3.03
CA ALA A 33 7.00 8.54 2.13
C ALA A 33 7.20 7.43 1.09
N HIS A 34 7.05 6.15 1.48
CA HIS A 34 7.12 5.05 0.53
C HIS A 34 5.92 5.03 -0.42
N ALA A 35 4.73 5.46 0.02
CA ALA A 35 3.52 5.54 -0.81
C ALA A 35 3.67 6.61 -1.89
N ASP A 36 4.16 7.79 -1.51
CA ASP A 36 4.42 8.88 -2.45
C ASP A 36 5.52 8.51 -3.46
N ALA A 37 6.56 7.81 -3.00
CA ALA A 37 7.62 7.32 -3.87
C ALA A 37 7.11 6.26 -4.87
N LEU A 38 6.24 5.34 -4.44
CA LEU A 38 5.63 4.36 -5.33
C LEU A 38 4.68 5.03 -6.34
N GLU A 39 3.85 5.99 -5.89
CA GLU A 39 2.95 6.75 -6.75
C GLU A 39 3.72 7.52 -7.82
N THR A 40 4.82 8.16 -7.43
CA THR A 40 5.72 8.86 -8.37
C THR A 40 6.35 7.90 -9.36
N TYR A 41 6.77 6.72 -8.91
CA TYR A 41 7.37 5.70 -9.77
C TYR A 41 6.38 5.14 -10.80
N THR A 42 5.10 5.05 -10.45
CA THR A 42 4.04 4.51 -11.31
C THR A 42 3.25 5.58 -12.05
N ALA A 43 3.65 6.85 -11.96
CA ALA A 43 2.87 7.96 -12.52
C ALA A 43 2.67 7.85 -14.04
N ASP A 44 3.66 7.34 -14.76
CA ASP A 44 3.61 7.17 -16.22
C ASP A 44 2.76 5.96 -16.66
N GLU A 45 2.66 4.93 -15.82
CA GLU A 45 1.81 3.74 -16.05
C GLU A 45 1.23 3.24 -14.71
N PRO A 46 0.11 3.83 -14.25
CA PRO A 46 -0.53 3.42 -13.00
C PRO A 46 -1.05 1.99 -13.12
N ALA A 47 -0.64 1.14 -12.18
CA ALA A 47 -1.09 -0.24 -12.11
C ALA A 47 -2.16 -0.41 -11.01
N PRO A 48 -3.22 -1.21 -11.23
CA PRO A 48 -4.21 -1.50 -10.19
C PRO A 48 -3.59 -2.05 -8.89
N TRP A 49 -2.45 -2.74 -9.00
CA TRP A 49 -1.67 -3.22 -7.87
C TRP A 49 -1.05 -2.07 -7.06
N SER A 50 -0.40 -1.10 -7.70
CA SER A 50 0.24 0.02 -6.99
C SER A 50 -0.80 0.91 -6.32
N ASP A 51 -1.88 1.22 -7.03
CA ASP A 51 -2.97 2.04 -6.51
C ASP A 51 -3.60 1.42 -5.26
N PHE A 52 -3.77 0.10 -5.27
CA PHE A 52 -4.26 -0.65 -4.12
C PHE A 52 -3.33 -0.50 -2.91
N PHE A 53 -2.02 -0.76 -3.05
CA PHE A 53 -1.08 -0.68 -1.92
C PHE A 53 -0.90 0.76 -1.41
N ILE A 54 -0.85 1.75 -2.31
CA ILE A 54 -0.81 3.18 -1.94
C ILE A 54 -2.06 3.57 -1.15
N THR A 55 -3.25 3.18 -1.64
CA THR A 55 -4.52 3.51 -0.98
C THR A 55 -4.63 2.84 0.39
N ARG A 56 -4.28 1.55 0.47
CA ARG A 56 -4.27 0.77 1.73
C ARG A 56 -3.39 1.44 2.77
N THR A 57 -2.16 1.73 2.40
CA THR A 57 -1.13 2.20 3.34
C THR A 57 -1.42 3.61 3.83
N ARG A 58 -1.90 4.50 2.95
CA ARG A 58 -2.38 5.84 3.33
C ARG A 58 -3.59 5.78 4.28
N LEU A 59 -4.54 4.86 4.04
CA LEU A 59 -5.71 4.68 4.91
C LEU A 59 -5.30 4.28 6.34
N PHE A 60 -4.40 3.30 6.48
CA PHE A 60 -3.94 2.84 7.79
C PHE A 60 -3.00 3.85 8.47
N ALA A 61 -2.09 4.48 7.73
CA ALA A 61 -1.22 5.51 8.29
C ALA A 61 -2.04 6.71 8.83
N ARG A 62 -3.07 7.15 8.10
CA ARG A 62 -3.96 8.22 8.56
C ARG A 62 -4.72 7.81 9.82
N ALA A 63 -5.20 6.57 9.88
CA ALA A 63 -5.86 6.05 11.07
C ALA A 63 -4.92 5.95 12.28
N GLY A 64 -3.63 5.68 12.05
CA GLY A 64 -2.60 5.66 13.09
C GLY A 64 -2.19 7.05 13.58
N LEU A 65 -2.22 8.07 12.71
CA LEU A 65 -1.88 9.46 13.03
C LEU A 65 -3.04 10.22 13.72
N ASP A 66 -4.24 10.13 13.16
CA ASP A 66 -5.38 10.96 13.56
C ASP A 66 -6.48 10.18 14.30
N GLY A 67 -6.32 8.86 14.41
CA GLY A 67 -7.39 7.95 14.85
C GLY A 67 -8.28 7.49 13.69
N ARG A 68 -9.10 6.45 13.95
CA ARG A 68 -10.04 5.92 12.95
C ARG A 68 -11.18 6.91 12.73
N SER A 69 -11.38 7.32 11.48
CA SER A 69 -12.58 8.08 11.09
C SER A 69 -13.83 7.20 11.15
N ASP A 70 -15.01 7.80 11.32
CA ASP A 70 -16.30 7.08 11.31
C ASP A 70 -16.57 6.28 10.01
N ASP A 71 -15.90 6.66 8.92
CA ASP A 71 -15.99 6.00 7.61
C ASP A 71 -14.87 4.95 7.37
N HIS A 72 -13.99 4.72 8.34
CA HIS A 72 -12.79 3.89 8.14
C HIS A 72 -13.14 2.49 7.65
N ASP A 73 -14.11 1.83 8.29
CA ASP A 73 -14.53 0.47 7.96
C ASP A 73 -15.15 0.39 6.56
N LYS A 74 -15.90 1.43 6.14
CA LYS A 74 -16.45 1.51 4.78
C LYS A 74 -15.34 1.65 3.75
N ARG A 75 -14.32 2.46 4.02
CA ARG A 75 -13.15 2.62 3.13
C ARG A 75 -12.34 1.33 3.02
N VAL A 76 -12.20 0.58 4.11
CA VAL A 76 -11.59 -0.76 4.10
C VAL A 76 -12.42 -1.72 3.24
N ALA A 77 -13.75 -1.73 3.38
CA ALA A 77 -14.62 -2.57 2.57
C ALA A 77 -14.55 -2.24 1.08
N THR A 78 -14.52 -0.94 0.72
CA THR A 78 -14.32 -0.52 -0.68
C THR A 78 -12.97 -1.00 -1.22
N LEU A 79 -11.90 -0.85 -0.43
CA LEU A 79 -10.57 -1.30 -0.80
C LEU A 79 -10.50 -2.82 -1.05
N GLN A 80 -11.17 -3.61 -0.22
CA GLN A 80 -11.31 -5.06 -0.41
C GLN A 80 -12.04 -5.39 -1.71
N ALA A 81 -13.14 -4.71 -2.01
CA ALA A 81 -13.89 -4.90 -3.26
C ALA A 81 -13.04 -4.55 -4.50
N THR A 82 -12.25 -3.48 -4.44
CA THR A 82 -11.31 -3.13 -5.51
C THR A 82 -10.24 -4.20 -5.73
N ALA A 83 -9.70 -4.79 -4.64
CA ALA A 83 -8.73 -5.89 -4.75
C ALA A 83 -9.34 -7.14 -5.40
N GLN A 84 -10.58 -7.47 -5.05
CA GLN A 84 -11.31 -8.59 -5.64
C GLN A 84 -11.58 -8.37 -7.13
N ALA A 85 -12.01 -7.16 -7.51
CA ALA A 85 -12.30 -6.82 -8.90
C ALA A 85 -11.04 -6.83 -9.79
N ALA A 86 -9.88 -6.48 -9.24
CA ALA A 86 -8.60 -6.49 -9.94
C ALA A 86 -7.92 -7.89 -9.99
N ASP A 87 -8.60 -8.95 -9.55
CA ASP A 87 -8.08 -10.33 -9.37
C ASP A 87 -6.75 -10.37 -8.60
N LEU A 88 -6.55 -9.43 -7.66
CA LEU A 88 -5.39 -9.37 -6.79
C LEU A 88 -5.53 -10.42 -5.66
N LYS A 89 -5.69 -11.69 -6.03
CA LYS A 89 -5.90 -12.82 -5.09
C LYS A 89 -4.86 -12.90 -3.98
N LEU A 90 -3.61 -12.51 -4.25
CA LEU A 90 -2.54 -12.47 -3.22
C LEU A 90 -2.70 -11.32 -2.21
N ALA A 91 -3.35 -10.21 -2.59
CA ALA A 91 -3.52 -9.03 -1.75
C ALA A 91 -4.77 -9.12 -0.86
N HIS A 92 -5.81 -9.84 -1.30
CA HIS A 92 -7.04 -10.08 -0.55
C HIS A 92 -6.78 -10.80 0.79
N ASP A 93 -5.95 -11.84 0.78
CA ASP A 93 -5.66 -12.65 1.98
C ASP A 93 -4.84 -11.89 3.04
N GLN A 94 -4.08 -10.86 2.65
CA GLN A 94 -3.27 -10.06 3.57
C GLN A 94 -4.05 -8.96 4.31
N ILE A 95 -5.22 -8.56 3.81
CA ILE A 95 -6.10 -7.59 4.49
C ILE A 95 -6.79 -8.25 5.70
N SER A 96 -7.14 -9.53 5.58
CA SER A 96 -7.89 -10.29 6.59
C SER A 96 -7.08 -10.61 7.85
N ASN A 97 -5.74 -10.53 7.79
CA ASN A 97 -4.85 -10.96 8.88
C ASN A 97 -4.41 -9.83 9.84
N THR A 98 -5.08 -8.68 9.80
CA THR A 98 -4.78 -7.51 10.67
C THR A 98 -6.03 -6.99 11.39
N ALA A 99 -6.86 -7.92 11.90
CA ALA A 99 -7.93 -7.65 12.85
C ALA A 99 -7.52 -8.18 14.23
#